data_AF-A0A816DFK1-F1
#
_entry.id   AF-A0A816DFK1-F1
#
_cell.length_a   1.000
_cell.length_b   1.000
_cell.length_c   1.000
_cell.angle_alpha   90.00
_cell.angle_beta   90.00
_cell.angle_gamma   90.00
#
_symmetry.space_group_name_H-M   'P 1'
#
loop_
_entity.id
_entity.type
_entity.pdbx_description
1 polymer ?
#
loop_
_entity_poly.entity_id
_entity_poly.type
_entity_poly.pdbx_seq_one_letter_code
_entity_poly.pdbx_strand_id
1 'polypeptide(L)'
;MSDEHQNSMGPVMDATPEIQELSERPEIKHAAIHALHEKHRENQVHHFTEEHREKHIAAWKVTKYAEEVAAYGINYFMKVFIGDGLFIHIRVHRQAHHDKYDFYSLHETFKHDVATCVFTEDDPLTYFNY
;
A
#
# COMPACT_ATOMS: atom_id res chain seq x y z
N MET A 1 7.26 -9.90 -25.19
CA MET A 1 6.93 -11.02 -24.30
C MET A 1 7.82 -10.82 -23.08
N SER A 2 7.36 -10.00 -22.14
CA SER A 2 8.14 -9.64 -20.95
C SER A 2 7.69 -10.58 -19.84
N ASP A 3 8.62 -11.38 -19.35
CA ASP A 3 8.42 -12.50 -18.43
C ASP A 3 7.58 -12.15 -17.19
N GLU A 4 6.41 -12.77 -17.08
CA GLU A 4 5.51 -12.75 -15.92
C GLU A 4 5.99 -13.67 -14.76
N HIS A 5 7.27 -14.05 -14.75
CA HIS A 5 7.86 -15.02 -13.80
C HIS A 5 8.92 -14.45 -12.85
N GLN A 6 9.11 -13.13 -12.82
CA GLN A 6 9.98 -12.45 -11.85
C GLN A 6 9.20 -11.36 -11.13
N ASN A 7 8.28 -11.75 -10.25
CA ASN A 7 7.94 -10.85 -9.14
C ASN A 7 9.20 -10.78 -8.27
N SER A 8 9.92 -9.67 -8.31
CA SER A 8 11.01 -9.38 -7.37
C SER A 8 10.53 -9.28 -5.92
N MET A 9 9.20 -9.26 -5.72
CA MET A 9 8.59 -9.45 -4.42
C MET A 9 8.83 -10.87 -3.91
N GLY A 10 9.40 -10.98 -2.72
CA GLY A 10 9.52 -12.24 -1.98
C GLY A 10 8.15 -12.83 -1.61
N PRO A 11 8.13 -13.96 -0.87
CA PRO A 11 6.88 -14.62 -0.51
C PRO A 11 5.99 -13.70 0.34
N VAL A 12 4.67 -13.75 0.09
CA VAL A 12 3.69 -13.07 0.93
C VAL A 12 3.57 -13.81 2.25
N MET A 13 3.75 -13.08 3.35
CA MET A 13 3.69 -13.56 4.73
C MET A 13 2.56 -12.85 5.49
N ASP A 14 2.06 -13.47 6.54
CA ASP A 14 1.13 -12.84 7.47
C ASP A 14 1.82 -11.75 8.28
N ALA A 15 1.10 -10.66 8.57
CA ALA A 15 1.66 -9.54 9.31
C ALA A 15 2.20 -9.93 10.70
N THR A 16 3.43 -9.52 10.98
CA THR A 16 4.03 -9.61 12.31
C THR A 16 3.81 -8.30 13.10
N PRO A 17 3.92 -8.32 14.44
CA PRO A 17 3.85 -7.10 15.24
C PRO A 17 4.87 -6.03 14.81
N GLU A 18 6.07 -6.44 14.42
CA GLU A 18 7.13 -5.53 13.95
C GLU A 18 6.72 -4.77 12.68
N ILE A 19 6.08 -5.46 11.73
CA ILE A 19 5.60 -4.83 10.49
C ILE A 19 4.38 -3.94 10.76
N GLN A 20 3.51 -4.33 11.70
CA GLN A 20 2.43 -3.47 12.16
C GLN A 20 2.98 -2.16 12.72
N GLU A 21 3.91 -2.23 13.68
CA GLU A 21 4.55 -1.06 14.29
C GLU A 21 5.27 -0.20 13.25
N LEU A 22 5.95 -0.83 12.29
CA LEU A 22 6.56 -0.15 11.16
C LEU A 22 5.53 0.67 10.37
N SER A 23 4.40 0.08 10.02
CA SER A 23 3.35 0.76 9.25
C SER A 23 2.69 1.91 10.00
N GLU A 24 2.69 1.86 11.34
CA GLU A 24 2.07 2.87 12.21
C GLU A 24 2.94 4.11 12.40
N ARG A 25 4.22 4.04 12.01
CA ARG A 25 5.13 5.18 12.11
C ARG A 25 4.55 6.40 11.38
N PRO A 26 4.58 7.60 11.99
CA PRO A 26 3.97 8.80 11.42
C PRO A 26 4.43 9.11 9.99
N GLU A 27 5.71 8.90 9.70
CA GLU A 27 6.31 9.12 8.38
C GLU A 27 5.75 8.21 7.29
N ILE A 28 5.27 7.01 7.64
CA ILE A 28 4.66 6.06 6.71
C ILE A 28 3.15 6.28 6.67
N LYS A 29 2.51 6.25 7.84
CA LYS A 29 1.06 6.36 7.96
C LYS A 29 0.57 7.69 7.39
N HIS A 30 1.09 8.84 7.83
CA HIS A 30 0.61 10.12 7.30
C HIS A 30 0.89 10.27 5.80
N ALA A 31 2.03 9.79 5.31
CA ALA A 31 2.36 9.85 3.89
C ALA A 31 1.43 8.98 3.04
N ALA A 32 1.12 7.76 3.49
CA ALA A 32 0.19 6.86 2.82
C ALA A 32 -1.24 7.43 2.79
N ILE A 33 -1.68 8.02 3.89
CA ILE A 33 -3.00 8.69 3.99
C ILE A 33 -3.06 9.89 3.06
N HIS A 34 -1.99 10.70 3.03
CA HIS A 34 -1.90 11.85 2.14
C HIS A 34 -1.96 11.43 0.67
N ALA A 35 -1.16 10.42 0.28
CA ALA A 35 -1.16 9.88 -1.08
C ALA A 35 -2.53 9.31 -1.46
N LEU A 36 -3.21 8.62 -0.54
CA LEU A 36 -4.58 8.14 -0.75
C LEU A 36 -5.54 9.30 -1.02
N HIS A 37 -5.47 10.36 -0.20
CA HIS A 37 -6.31 11.56 -0.39
C HIS A 37 -6.01 12.29 -1.71
N GLU A 38 -4.75 12.40 -2.11
CA GLU A 38 -4.35 13.02 -3.38
C GLU A 38 -4.90 12.22 -4.58
N LYS A 39 -4.70 10.90 -4.57
CA LYS A 39 -5.22 10.02 -5.63
C LYS A 39 -6.75 10.04 -5.71
N HIS A 40 -7.44 10.11 -4.58
CA HIS A 40 -8.89 10.28 -4.59
C HIS A 40 -9.33 11.65 -5.13
N ARG A 41 -8.58 12.71 -4.83
CA ARG A 41 -8.85 14.05 -5.36
C ARG A 41 -8.65 14.10 -6.88
N GLU A 42 -7.62 13.44 -7.40
CA GLU A 42 -7.37 13.32 -8.85
C GLU A 42 -8.48 12.52 -9.53
N ASN A 43 -9.02 11.48 -8.87
CA ASN A 43 -10.12 10.66 -9.35
C ASN A 43 -11.52 11.30 -9.23
N GLN A 44 -11.65 12.56 -8.74
CA GLN A 44 -12.94 13.29 -8.65
C GLN A 44 -13.60 13.59 -10.01
N VAL A 45 -13.15 13.01 -11.12
CA VAL A 45 -13.84 13.08 -12.42
C VAL A 45 -14.97 12.03 -12.52
N HIS A 46 -15.02 10.96 -11.71
CA HIS A 46 -16.10 9.97 -11.82
C HIS A 46 -16.64 9.44 -10.47
N HIS A 47 -17.80 9.94 -10.07
CA HIS A 47 -18.83 9.29 -9.23
C HIS A 47 -18.41 8.62 -7.90
N PHE A 48 -17.62 9.29 -7.05
CA PHE A 48 -17.47 8.89 -5.64
C PHE A 48 -17.70 10.11 -4.73
N THR A 49 -18.74 10.07 -3.90
CA THR A 49 -19.23 11.21 -3.09
C THR A 49 -18.31 11.56 -1.92
N GLU A 50 -18.31 12.85 -1.55
CA GLU A 50 -17.47 13.44 -0.50
C GLU A 50 -17.62 12.79 0.90
N GLU A 51 -18.73 12.10 1.19
CA GLU A 51 -18.98 11.42 2.47
C GLU A 51 -18.02 10.26 2.78
N HIS A 52 -17.38 9.69 1.77
CA HIS A 52 -16.42 8.61 1.96
C HIS A 52 -15.03 9.15 2.36
N ARG A 53 -14.71 10.39 1.96
CA ARG A 53 -13.41 11.05 2.12
C ARG A 53 -12.89 11.11 3.57
N GLU A 54 -13.78 11.29 4.54
CA GLU A 54 -13.40 11.40 5.97
C GLU A 54 -13.53 10.09 6.76
N LYS A 55 -14.15 9.05 6.17
CA LYS A 55 -14.44 7.78 6.85
C LYS A 55 -13.47 6.63 6.55
N HIS A 56 -12.60 6.80 5.56
CA HIS A 56 -11.84 5.68 5.02
C HIS A 56 -10.84 5.03 5.97
N ILE A 57 -10.48 5.67 7.09
CA ILE A 57 -9.47 5.14 8.01
C ILE A 57 -10.05 5.03 9.41
N ALA A 58 -11.05 4.16 9.54
CA ALA A 58 -11.57 3.72 10.84
C ALA A 58 -10.61 2.74 11.54
N ALA A 59 -9.73 2.09 10.76
CA ALA A 59 -8.72 1.16 11.24
C ALA A 59 -7.38 1.39 10.53
N TRP A 60 -6.30 0.82 11.08
CA TRP A 60 -5.01 0.76 10.42
C TRP A 60 -4.30 -0.52 10.84
N LYS A 61 -4.50 -1.60 10.08
CA LYS A 61 -3.96 -2.92 10.43
C LYS A 61 -3.34 -3.60 9.23
N VAL A 62 -2.05 -3.89 9.28
CA VAL A 62 -1.38 -4.74 8.31
C VAL A 62 -1.89 -6.17 8.47
N THR A 63 -2.26 -6.80 7.37
CA THR A 63 -2.74 -8.19 7.35
C THR A 63 -1.73 -9.11 6.69
N LYS A 64 -1.11 -8.65 5.60
CA LYS A 64 -0.08 -9.37 4.86
C LYS A 64 1.04 -8.44 4.46
N TYR A 65 2.23 -8.98 4.30
CA TYR A 65 3.37 -8.23 3.79
C TYR A 65 4.29 -9.12 2.95
N ALA A 66 5.16 -8.49 2.17
CA ALA A 66 6.23 -9.15 1.44
C ALA A 66 7.44 -8.23 1.34
N GLU A 67 8.61 -8.82 1.14
CA GLU A 67 9.89 -8.11 1.10
C GLU A 67 10.57 -8.31 -0.25
N GLU A 68 11.19 -7.25 -0.77
CA GLU A 68 12.07 -7.30 -1.94
C GLU A 68 13.43 -6.73 -1.54
N VAL A 69 14.50 -7.51 -1.78
CA VAL A 69 15.87 -7.06 -1.58
C VAL A 69 16.26 -6.18 -2.78
N ALA A 70 16.51 -4.90 -2.52
CA ALA A 70 16.94 -3.92 -3.51
C ALA A 70 18.43 -3.59 -3.34
N ALA A 71 19.05 -3.00 -4.37
CA ALA A 71 20.49 -2.70 -4.36
C ALA A 71 20.94 -1.77 -3.20
N TYR A 72 20.05 -0.92 -2.71
CA TYR A 72 20.33 0.07 -1.65
C TYR A 72 19.40 -0.04 -0.45
N GLY A 73 18.76 -1.20 -0.24
CA GLY A 73 17.80 -1.35 0.86
C GLY A 73 16.84 -2.53 0.71
N ILE A 74 15.72 -2.44 1.40
CA ILE A 74 14.64 -3.43 1.33
C ILE A 74 13.33 -2.69 1.04
N ASN A 75 12.57 -3.18 0.08
CA ASN A 75 11.20 -2.72 -0.14
C ASN A 75 10.23 -3.64 0.59
N TYR A 76 9.37 -3.06 1.40
CA TYR A 76 8.27 -3.73 2.07
C TYR A 76 6.99 -3.41 1.32
N PHE A 77 6.30 -4.44 0.87
CA PHE A 77 4.95 -4.36 0.33
C PHE A 77 4.00 -4.79 1.45
N MET A 78 3.00 -3.98 1.77
CA MET A 78 2.09 -4.25 2.89
C MET A 78 0.64 -4.09 2.46
N LYS A 79 -0.20 -5.05 2.83
CA LYS A 79 -1.65 -4.97 2.72
C LYS A 79 -2.24 -4.48 4.04
N VAL A 80 -2.76 -3.25 4.02
CA VAL A 80 -3.26 -2.54 5.19
C VAL A 80 -4.78 -2.46 5.13
N PHE A 81 -5.45 -2.99 6.14
CA PHE A 81 -6.87 -2.80 6.38
C PHE A 81 -7.11 -1.40 6.95
N ILE A 82 -8.00 -0.65 6.30
CA ILE A 82 -8.32 0.73 6.67
C ILE A 82 -9.73 0.91 7.26
N GLY A 83 -10.55 -0.14 7.24
CA GLY A 83 -11.92 -0.12 7.79
C GLY A 83 -12.96 -0.52 6.73
N ASP A 84 -14.18 -0.85 7.17
CA ASP A 84 -15.33 -1.14 6.28
C ASP A 84 -15.07 -2.20 5.19
N GLY A 85 -14.21 -3.19 5.47
CA GLY A 85 -13.83 -4.23 4.50
C GLY A 85 -12.85 -3.74 3.42
N LEU A 86 -12.33 -2.52 3.54
CA LEU A 86 -11.44 -1.89 2.57
C LEU A 86 -9.98 -2.03 2.99
N PHE A 87 -9.14 -2.20 1.98
CA PHE A 87 -7.71 -2.38 2.09
C PHE A 87 -6.96 -1.45 1.15
N ILE A 88 -5.73 -1.12 1.50
CA ILE A 88 -4.77 -0.45 0.63
C ILE A 88 -3.49 -1.25 0.59
N HIS A 89 -2.78 -1.22 -0.53
CA HIS A 89 -1.45 -1.82 -0.64
C HIS A 89 -0.42 -0.71 -0.69
N ILE A 90 0.50 -0.67 0.28
CA ILE A 90 1.54 0.35 0.38
C ILE A 90 2.91 -0.26 0.15
N ARG A 91 3.82 0.53 -0.40
CA ARG A 91 5.24 0.20 -0.54
C ARG A 91 6.06 1.13 0.33
N VAL A 92 6.91 0.56 1.16
CA VAL A 92 7.83 1.30 2.05
C VAL A 92 9.25 0.86 1.74
N HIS A 93 10.14 1.83 1.57
CA HIS A 93 11.56 1.56 1.34
C HIS A 93 12.36 1.79 2.62
N ARG A 94 13.12 0.78 3.03
CA ARG A 94 14.13 0.87 4.09
C ARG A 94 15.50 1.05 3.47
N GLN A 95 16.22 2.09 3.85
CA GLN A 95 17.58 2.36 3.37
C GLN A 95 18.59 1.36 3.94
N ALA A 96 19.59 0.92 3.16
CA ALA A 96 20.56 -0.08 3.61
C ALA A 96 21.50 0.39 4.74
N HIS A 97 21.84 1.68 4.77
CA HIS A 97 22.85 2.24 5.68
C HIS A 97 22.28 3.05 6.85
N HIS A 98 20.97 3.25 6.87
CA HIS A 98 20.26 4.02 7.90
C HIS A 98 18.98 3.30 8.28
N ASP A 99 18.59 3.32 9.56
CA ASP A 99 17.28 2.82 10.00
C ASP A 99 16.16 3.83 9.66
N LYS A 100 16.13 4.24 8.39
CA LYS A 100 15.19 5.19 7.85
C LYS A 100 14.26 4.45 6.90
N TYR A 101 12.97 4.65 7.12
CA TYR A 101 11.90 4.08 6.33
C TYR A 101 11.15 5.22 5.67
N ASP A 102 11.01 5.14 4.36
CA ASP A 102 10.33 6.14 3.57
C ASP A 102 9.13 5.48 2.89
N PHE A 103 7.95 6.09 3.00
CA PHE A 103 6.82 5.71 2.16
C PHE A 103 7.20 5.95 0.70
N TYR A 104 7.05 4.92 -0.13
CA TYR A 104 7.46 4.97 -1.54
C TYR A 104 6.27 5.21 -2.45
N SER A 105 5.26 4.34 -2.41
CA SER A 105 4.08 4.44 -3.27
C SER A 105 2.87 3.69 -2.70
N LEU A 106 1.72 4.02 -3.27
CA LEU A 106 0.44 3.36 -3.06
C LEU A 106 0.12 2.58 -4.33
N HIS A 107 -0.33 1.34 -4.19
CA HIS A 107 -0.67 0.53 -5.37
C HIS A 107 -1.92 1.09 -6.04
N GLU A 108 -1.78 1.47 -7.30
CA GLU A 108 -2.89 1.86 -8.17
C GLU A 108 -3.23 0.73 -9.14
N THR A 109 -4.50 0.35 -9.20
CA THR A 109 -5.01 -0.63 -10.15
C THR A 109 -6.22 -0.07 -10.90
N PHE A 110 -6.51 -0.63 -12.06
CA PHE A 110 -7.73 -0.31 -12.81
C PHE A 110 -8.79 -1.37 -12.54
N LYS A 111 -9.97 -0.96 -12.07
CA LYS A 111 -11.16 -1.82 -11.94
C LYS A 111 -12.30 -1.17 -12.71
N HIS A 112 -12.90 -1.89 -13.66
CA HIS A 112 -13.98 -1.38 -14.52
C HIS A 112 -13.66 -0.02 -15.18
N ASP A 113 -12.47 0.11 -15.77
CA ASP A 113 -11.96 1.33 -16.41
C ASP A 113 -11.79 2.55 -15.47
N VAL A 114 -11.83 2.33 -14.15
CA VAL A 114 -11.59 3.36 -13.14
C VAL A 114 -10.32 3.03 -12.37
N ALA A 115 -9.41 3.99 -12.28
CA ALA A 115 -8.24 3.88 -11.43
C ALA A 115 -8.63 3.92 -9.94
N THR A 116 -8.15 2.97 -9.16
CA THR A 116 -8.43 2.88 -7.73
C THR A 116 -7.19 2.41 -6.96
N CYS A 117 -7.06 2.93 -5.75
CA CYS A 117 -6.04 2.56 -4.78
C CYS A 117 -6.61 1.69 -3.65
N VAL A 118 -7.89 1.31 -3.76
CA VAL A 118 -8.65 0.59 -2.73
C VAL A 118 -8.95 -0.84 -3.20
N PHE A 119 -8.68 -1.77 -2.31
CA PHE A 119 -8.74 -3.21 -2.48
C PHE A 119 -9.70 -3.84 -1.47
N THR A 120 -10.09 -5.08 -1.72
CA THR A 120 -10.88 -5.92 -0.82
C THR A 120 -9.97 -6.94 -0.12
N GLU A 121 -10.54 -7.72 0.80
CA GLU A 121 -9.80 -8.79 1.50
C GLU A 121 -9.24 -9.86 0.55
N ASP A 122 -9.98 -10.18 -0.51
CA ASP A 122 -9.61 -11.23 -1.47
C ASP A 122 -8.54 -10.79 -2.48
N ASP A 123 -8.39 -9.48 -2.70
CA ASP A 123 -7.39 -8.96 -3.63
C ASP A 123 -5.97 -9.34 -3.17
N PRO A 124 -5.16 -10.04 -3.98
CA PRO A 124 -3.84 -10.47 -3.56
C PRO A 124 -2.88 -9.28 -3.43
N LEU A 125 -1.94 -9.36 -2.48
CA LEU A 125 -0.78 -8.48 -2.46
C LEU A 125 0.16 -8.92 -3.59
N THR A 126 0.35 -8.05 -4.57
CA THR A 126 1.23 -8.29 -5.72
C THR A 126 2.34 -7.24 -5.76
N TYR A 127 3.37 -7.51 -6.55
CA TYR A 127 4.38 -6.51 -6.84
C TYR A 127 3.76 -5.34 -7.62
N PHE A 128 4.15 -4.10 -7.30
CA PHE A 128 3.78 -2.89 -8.03
C PHE A 128 4.90 -1.86 -7.98
N ASN A 129 5.05 -1.09 -9.05
CA ASN A 129 6.05 -0.03 -9.14
C ASN A 129 5.48 1.39 -9.06
N TYR A 130 4.19 1.56 -9.38
CA TYR A 130 3.53 2.85 -9.53
C TYR A 130 2.10 2.77 -9.01
#